data_AF-A0A9P7ML97-F1
#
_entry.id   AF-A0A9P7ML97-F1
#
_cell.length_a   1.000
_cell.length_b   1.000
_cell.length_c   1.000
_cell.angle_alpha   90.00
_cell.angle_beta   90.00
_cell.angle_gamma   90.00
#
_symmetry.space_group_name_H-M   'P 1'
#
loop_
_entity.id
_entity.type
_entity.pdbx_description
1 polymer ?
#
loop_
_entity_poly.entity_id
_entity_poly.type
_entity_poly.pdbx_seq_one_letter_code
_entity_poly.pdbx_strand_id
1 'polypeptide(L)'
;MRKANSSYGAESRKRRRESVSDGEEGSNSAREERLSIRPVAKRQAPELRHAKSIVKARMPTKLLTSTWSLGSNRPLNRRHVQKLKKAFVELGGPKRDLEEHHLKVLCTGAEVERMMKELGLQDGAKEAEDMPDFTTWPEVNGREPLELLAGQHRIRALEEWVKDAKLSEEELWWPCKFYDRDSMSLEQNMKLRMNQKDVALSDSHGDVWLHIVTVVSQKPDKFQGKGVDISREMAETLDLGTKVVSR
;
A
#
# COMPACT_ATOMS: atom_id res chain seq x y z
N MET A 1 -68.85 6.63 27.97
CA MET A 1 -67.50 6.04 28.15
C MET A 1 -66.45 7.03 27.66
N ARG A 2 -65.30 7.20 28.35
CA ARG A 2 -64.00 7.77 27.87
C ARG A 2 -64.03 9.17 27.19
N LYS A 3 -63.09 10.10 27.40
CA LYS A 3 -62.13 10.40 28.51
C LYS A 3 -61.75 11.89 28.30
N ALA A 4 -61.38 12.62 29.36
CA ALA A 4 -61.27 14.10 29.30
C ALA A 4 -59.84 14.64 29.09
N ASN A 5 -59.77 15.91 28.69
CA ASN A 5 -58.66 16.89 28.77
C ASN A 5 -57.44 16.67 27.84
N SER A 6 -56.90 17.66 27.09
CA SER A 6 -56.37 19.04 27.38
C SER A 6 -54.82 18.99 27.41
N SER A 7 -54.01 20.02 27.07
CA SER A 7 -54.25 21.46 26.87
C SER A 7 -53.20 22.13 25.94
N TYR A 8 -53.35 23.44 25.70
CA TYR A 8 -52.42 24.51 25.21
C TYR A 8 -50.90 24.23 25.09
N GLY A 9 -50.11 24.95 24.26
CA GLY A 9 -50.41 26.09 23.37
C GLY A 9 -49.24 27.10 23.25
N ALA A 10 -49.44 28.17 22.47
CA ALA A 10 -48.59 29.37 22.31
C ALA A 10 -47.24 29.27 21.55
N GLU A 11 -47.22 29.78 20.31
CA GLU A 11 -46.03 30.41 19.71
C GLU A 11 -45.74 31.77 20.40
N SER A 12 -44.54 32.33 20.24
CA SER A 12 -44.30 33.77 20.46
C SER A 12 -43.07 34.32 19.72
N ARG A 13 -43.25 35.39 18.94
CA ARG A 13 -42.20 36.18 18.27
C ARG A 13 -42.15 37.63 18.79
N LYS A 14 -40.99 38.08 19.26
CA LYS A 14 -40.58 39.51 19.41
C LYS A 14 -39.09 39.58 19.00
N ARG A 15 -38.62 40.47 18.11
CA ARG A 15 -38.57 41.96 18.11
C ARG A 15 -37.77 42.54 19.30
N ARG A 16 -36.87 43.53 19.17
CA ARG A 16 -36.14 44.19 18.04
C ARG A 16 -35.14 45.22 18.68
N ARG A 17 -34.12 45.70 17.92
CA ARG A 17 -33.14 46.80 18.20
C ARG A 17 -31.92 46.37 19.04
N GLU A 18 -30.65 46.68 18.72
CA GLU A 18 -29.98 47.93 18.25
C GLU A 18 -29.87 48.98 19.39
N SER A 19 -28.75 49.68 19.65
CA SER A 19 -27.44 49.75 18.97
C SER A 19 -26.40 50.54 19.81
N VAL A 20 -25.09 50.34 19.56
CA VAL A 20 -23.99 51.35 19.62
C VAL A 20 -23.66 51.97 21.01
N SER A 21 -22.42 52.27 21.42
CA SER A 21 -21.09 52.27 20.79
C SER A 21 -20.08 51.51 21.73
N ASP A 22 -18.77 51.79 21.95
CA ASP A 22 -17.80 52.81 21.47
C ASP A 22 -16.34 52.34 21.68
N GLY A 23 -15.36 53.06 21.10
CA GLY A 23 -13.97 53.10 21.57
C GLY A 23 -12.89 52.48 20.67
N GLU A 24 -12.08 53.35 20.04
CA GLU A 24 -10.79 53.02 19.37
C GLU A 24 -9.65 52.96 20.44
N GLU A 25 -8.37 52.64 20.21
CA GLU A 25 -7.54 52.74 19.01
C GLU A 25 -6.24 51.89 19.14
N GLY A 26 -5.62 51.51 18.01
CA GLY A 26 -4.16 51.32 17.82
C GLY A 26 -3.29 50.47 18.78
N SER A 27 -2.66 49.41 18.25
CA SER A 27 -1.23 49.47 17.82
C SER A 27 -0.68 48.11 17.36
N ASN A 28 0.36 48.13 16.52
CA ASN A 28 0.98 46.94 15.92
C ASN A 28 2.11 46.36 16.78
N SER A 29 2.16 45.03 16.91
CA SER A 29 3.44 44.31 16.87
C SER A 29 3.30 42.97 16.15
N ALA A 30 3.97 42.83 15.01
CA ALA A 30 3.90 41.62 14.21
C ALA A 30 4.81 40.53 14.82
N ARG A 31 4.22 39.65 15.63
CA ARG A 31 4.89 38.43 16.07
C ARG A 31 4.84 37.40 14.95
N GLU A 32 5.78 37.48 14.01
CA GLU A 32 6.11 36.37 13.10
C GLU A 32 6.58 35.18 13.94
N GLU A 33 5.64 34.38 14.45
CA GLU A 33 5.95 33.08 15.03
C GLU A 33 6.27 32.12 13.89
N ARG A 34 7.50 32.26 13.36
CA ARG A 34 8.03 31.43 12.28
C ARG A 34 7.98 29.99 12.70
N LEU A 35 6.94 29.29 12.25
CA LEU A 35 6.79 27.85 12.35
C LEU A 35 7.96 27.22 11.59
N SER A 36 9.06 27.02 12.31
CA SER A 36 10.23 26.30 11.84
C SER A 36 9.83 24.85 11.65
N ILE A 37 9.26 24.54 10.49
CA ILE A 37 9.05 23.19 9.99
C ILE A 37 10.44 22.57 9.85
N ARG A 38 10.91 21.97 10.95
CA ARG A 38 12.11 21.13 10.95
C ARG A 38 11.86 20.08 9.88
N PRO A 39 12.78 19.87 8.93
CA PRO A 39 12.59 18.84 7.92
C PRO A 39 12.37 17.52 8.67
N VAL A 40 11.18 16.93 8.49
CA VAL A 40 10.87 15.62 9.07
C VAL A 40 11.86 14.67 8.44
N ALA A 41 12.88 14.27 9.22
CA ALA A 41 13.95 13.41 8.74
C ALA A 41 13.32 12.21 8.07
N LYS A 42 13.65 11.98 6.79
CA LYS A 42 13.08 10.92 5.96
C LYS A 42 13.23 9.60 6.73
N ARG A 43 12.17 9.17 7.42
CA ARG A 43 12.10 7.83 8.00
C ARG A 43 12.12 6.91 6.80
N GLN A 44 13.30 6.36 6.51
CA GLN A 44 13.45 5.28 5.56
C GLN A 44 12.45 4.21 6.03
N ALA A 45 11.38 4.01 5.25
CA ALA A 45 10.48 2.90 5.48
C ALA A 45 11.38 1.65 5.53
N PRO A 46 11.27 0.81 6.57
CA PRO A 46 12.22 -0.27 6.77
C PRO A 46 12.26 -1.11 5.49
N GLU A 47 13.42 -1.15 4.83
CA GLU A 47 13.60 -2.07 3.72
C GLU A 47 13.22 -3.46 4.24
N LEU A 48 12.36 -4.15 3.48
CA LEU A 48 11.95 -5.50 3.80
C LEU A 48 13.24 -6.32 3.92
N ARG A 49 13.60 -6.69 5.16
CA ARG A 49 14.93 -7.20 5.59
C ARG A 49 15.34 -8.54 4.97
N HIS A 50 14.64 -8.92 3.92
CA HIS A 50 14.55 -10.24 3.33
C HIS A 50 15.07 -10.19 1.90
N ALA A 51 14.65 -9.22 1.07
CA ALA A 51 15.12 -9.11 -0.31
C ALA A 51 15.25 -7.65 -0.74
N LYS A 52 16.35 -7.34 -1.45
CA LYS A 52 16.57 -6.05 -2.10
C LYS A 52 15.82 -6.04 -3.44
N SER A 53 15.06 -4.98 -3.72
CA SER A 53 14.45 -4.79 -5.04
C SER A 53 15.52 -4.41 -6.07
N ILE A 54 15.51 -5.03 -7.25
CA ILE A 54 16.48 -4.74 -8.31
C ILE A 54 16.26 -3.38 -8.98
N VAL A 55 14.99 -2.96 -9.13
CA VAL A 55 14.63 -1.62 -9.65
C VAL A 55 13.30 -1.16 -9.05
N LYS A 56 13.07 0.16 -9.09
CA LYS A 56 11.77 0.80 -8.82
C LYS A 56 11.32 1.45 -10.15
N ALA A 57 10.18 1.03 -10.69
CA ALA A 57 9.67 1.54 -11.97
C ALA A 57 8.14 1.72 -11.95
N ARG A 58 7.63 2.64 -12.77
CA ARG A 58 6.19 2.79 -13.05
C ARG A 58 5.76 1.61 -13.91
N MET A 59 4.64 0.97 -13.55
CA MET A 59 4.06 -0.14 -14.31
C MET A 59 2.55 0.08 -14.51
N PRO A 60 2.01 -0.13 -15.73
CA PRO A 60 0.57 -0.22 -15.95
C PRO A 60 -0.03 -1.43 -15.21
N THR A 61 -1.15 -1.26 -14.50
CA THR A 61 -1.73 -2.34 -13.69
C THR A 61 -2.27 -3.50 -14.55
N LYS A 62 -2.62 -3.23 -15.82
CA LYS A 62 -3.02 -4.25 -16.80
C LYS A 62 -1.91 -5.26 -17.15
N LEU A 63 -0.65 -4.98 -16.78
CA LEU A 63 0.50 -5.86 -16.99
C LEU A 63 0.88 -6.64 -15.72
N LEU A 64 0.02 -6.63 -14.70
CA LEU A 64 0.22 -7.31 -13.42
C LEU A 64 -0.86 -8.35 -13.19
N THR A 65 -0.49 -9.55 -12.75
CA THR A 65 -1.43 -10.62 -12.40
C THR A 65 -1.43 -10.91 -10.90
N SER A 66 -2.61 -11.06 -10.31
CA SER A 66 -2.78 -11.54 -8.93
C SER A 66 -2.72 -13.07 -8.82
N THR A 67 -2.66 -13.80 -9.94
CA THR A 67 -2.40 -15.24 -9.98
C THR A 67 -0.96 -15.50 -9.56
N TRP A 68 -0.73 -16.42 -8.63
CA TRP A 68 0.60 -16.73 -8.13
C TRP A 68 1.15 -18.02 -8.76
N SER A 69 2.45 -18.02 -9.07
CA SER A 69 3.16 -19.25 -9.47
C SER A 69 3.45 -20.17 -8.28
N LEU A 70 3.33 -19.65 -7.05
CA LEU A 70 3.61 -20.36 -5.82
C LEU A 70 2.58 -20.05 -4.73
N GLY A 71 1.84 -21.09 -4.32
CA GLY A 71 0.72 -21.00 -3.40
C GLY A 71 -0.53 -20.37 -4.03
N SER A 72 -1.42 -19.84 -3.20
CA SER A 72 -2.63 -19.13 -3.64
C SER A 72 -2.69 -17.75 -3.01
N ASN A 73 -3.07 -16.75 -3.80
CA ASN A 73 -3.21 -15.38 -3.30
C ASN A 73 -4.48 -15.21 -2.46
N ARG A 74 -4.40 -14.35 -1.44
CA ARG A 74 -5.49 -14.07 -0.48
C ARG A 74 -6.76 -13.54 -1.18
N PRO A 75 -7.97 -13.88 -0.72
CA PRO A 75 -9.21 -13.45 -1.36
C PRO A 75 -9.41 -11.93 -1.32
N LEU A 76 -10.11 -11.39 -2.32
CA LEU A 76 -10.26 -9.94 -2.50
C LEU A 76 -11.32 -9.35 -1.54
N ASN A 77 -10.84 -8.77 -0.44
CA ASN A 77 -11.67 -8.13 0.59
C ASN A 77 -12.32 -6.82 0.06
N ARG A 78 -13.56 -6.94 -0.43
CA ARG A 78 -14.36 -5.81 -0.95
C ARG A 78 -14.53 -4.66 0.06
N ARG A 79 -14.67 -4.95 1.36
CA ARG A 79 -14.83 -3.92 2.40
C ARG A 79 -13.54 -3.11 2.60
N HIS A 80 -12.37 -3.72 2.41
CA HIS A 80 -11.09 -3.01 2.40
C HIS A 80 -10.88 -2.21 1.10
N VAL A 81 -11.28 -2.74 -0.07
CA VAL A 81 -11.24 -2.01 -1.34
C VAL A 81 -12.08 -0.72 -1.29
N GLN A 82 -13.30 -0.76 -0.74
CA GLN A 82 -14.10 0.47 -0.57
C GLN A 82 -13.48 1.47 0.41
N LYS A 83 -12.78 1.02 1.46
CA LYS A 83 -12.01 1.90 2.35
C LYS A 83 -10.87 2.60 1.60
N LEU A 84 -10.11 1.86 0.79
CA LEU A 84 -9.03 2.43 -0.03
C LEU A 84 -9.58 3.43 -1.06
N LYS A 85 -10.66 3.10 -1.77
CA LYS A 85 -11.30 4.02 -2.73
C LYS A 85 -11.79 5.31 -2.06
N LYS A 86 -12.39 5.20 -0.86
CA LYS A 86 -12.81 6.37 -0.06
C LYS A 86 -11.60 7.24 0.32
N ALA A 87 -10.50 6.63 0.76
CA ALA A 87 -9.26 7.35 1.07
C ALA A 87 -8.66 8.05 -0.16
N PHE A 88 -8.73 7.46 -1.36
CA PHE A 88 -8.28 8.14 -2.59
C PHE A 88 -9.12 9.39 -2.89
N VAL A 89 -10.44 9.36 -2.68
CA VAL A 89 -11.29 10.56 -2.80
C VAL A 89 -10.94 11.61 -1.75
N GLU A 90 -10.76 11.21 -0.49
CA GLU A 90 -10.46 12.12 0.63
C GLU A 90 -9.07 12.76 0.56
N LEU A 91 -8.11 12.12 -0.12
CA LEU A 91 -6.72 12.58 -0.23
C LEU A 91 -6.37 13.23 -1.58
N GLY A 92 -7.36 13.41 -2.47
CA GLY A 92 -7.20 13.99 -3.80
C GLY A 92 -6.52 13.05 -4.82
N GLY A 93 -6.46 11.75 -4.55
CA GLY A 93 -5.86 10.72 -5.40
C GLY A 93 -5.13 9.62 -4.62
N PRO A 94 -4.66 8.56 -5.31
CA PRO A 94 -3.80 7.55 -4.71
C PRO A 94 -2.42 8.13 -4.35
N LYS A 95 -1.97 7.94 -3.11
CA LYS A 95 -0.62 8.33 -2.66
C LYS A 95 0.45 7.36 -3.18
N ARG A 96 0.76 7.49 -4.47
CA ARG A 96 1.77 6.69 -5.20
C ARG A 96 3.20 7.00 -4.74
N ASP A 97 3.41 8.17 -4.13
CA ASP A 97 4.66 8.76 -3.63
C ASP A 97 5.29 8.06 -2.40
N LEU A 98 4.50 7.29 -1.64
CA LEU A 98 4.97 6.64 -0.42
C LEU A 98 5.55 5.25 -0.72
N GLU A 99 6.79 4.98 -0.30
CA GLU A 99 7.52 3.72 -0.55
C GLU A 99 6.83 2.45 0.01
N GLU A 100 5.97 2.61 1.02
CA GLU A 100 5.09 1.58 1.60
C GLU A 100 3.87 1.27 0.71
N HIS A 101 3.47 2.22 -0.13
CA HIS A 101 2.40 2.07 -1.10
C HIS A 101 2.85 1.42 -2.41
N HIS A 102 4.16 1.38 -2.71
CA HIS A 102 4.67 0.69 -3.89
C HIS A 102 4.24 -0.79 -3.92
N LEU A 103 3.92 -1.31 -5.10
CA LEU A 103 3.62 -2.73 -5.30
C LEU A 103 4.89 -3.56 -5.21
N LYS A 104 4.75 -4.86 -4.93
CA LYS A 104 5.85 -5.84 -5.01
C LYS A 104 5.59 -6.75 -6.21
N VAL A 105 6.50 -6.80 -7.16
CA VAL A 105 6.36 -7.53 -8.43
C VAL A 105 7.53 -8.49 -8.62
N LEU A 106 7.26 -9.70 -9.08
CA LEU A 106 8.25 -10.74 -9.33
C LEU A 106 8.55 -10.84 -10.85
N CYS A 107 9.82 -10.88 -11.20
CA CYS A 107 10.36 -11.03 -12.56
C CYS A 107 11.69 -11.80 -12.51
N THR A 108 12.34 -12.02 -13.63
CA THR A 108 13.77 -12.38 -13.70
C THR A 108 14.65 -11.12 -13.72
N GLY A 109 15.92 -11.24 -13.34
CA GLY A 109 16.90 -10.17 -13.52
C GLY A 109 17.08 -9.80 -15.01
N ALA A 110 17.15 -10.81 -15.89
CA ALA A 110 17.40 -10.63 -17.33
C ALA A 110 16.28 -9.86 -18.06
N GLU A 111 15.03 -9.96 -17.62
CA GLU A 111 13.93 -9.12 -18.16
C GLU A 111 14.11 -7.64 -17.82
N VAL A 112 14.52 -7.33 -16.59
CA VAL A 112 14.81 -5.94 -16.18
C VAL A 112 16.06 -5.41 -16.87
N GLU A 113 17.11 -6.22 -17.05
CA GLU A 113 18.29 -5.82 -17.82
C GLU A 113 17.95 -5.45 -19.27
N ARG A 114 17.07 -6.21 -19.94
CA ARG A 114 16.57 -5.85 -21.27
C ARG A 114 15.74 -4.57 -21.26
N MET A 115 14.84 -4.41 -20.30
CA MET A 115 14.01 -3.20 -20.17
C MET A 115 14.86 -1.95 -19.91
N MET A 116 15.85 -2.03 -19.02
CA MET A 116 16.79 -0.95 -18.74
C MET A 116 17.71 -0.64 -19.94
N LYS A 117 17.98 -1.64 -20.81
CA LYS A 117 18.69 -1.43 -22.07
C LYS A 117 17.85 -0.67 -23.11
N GLU A 118 16.59 -1.03 -23.27
CA GLU A 118 15.66 -0.34 -24.17
C GLU A 118 15.50 1.14 -23.78
N LEU A 119 15.44 1.42 -22.48
CA LEU A 119 15.38 2.78 -21.92
C LEU A 119 16.74 3.53 -21.95
N GLY A 120 17.83 2.89 -22.40
CA GLY A 120 19.17 3.50 -22.43
C GLY A 120 19.85 3.68 -21.07
N LEU A 121 19.34 3.05 -20.00
CA LEU A 121 19.72 3.27 -18.60
C LEU A 121 20.82 2.33 -18.08
N GLN A 122 21.59 1.67 -18.96
CA GLN A 122 22.61 0.69 -18.52
C GLN A 122 23.91 1.31 -17.98
N ASP A 123 24.33 2.49 -18.47
CA ASP A 123 25.62 3.09 -18.12
C ASP A 123 25.50 4.23 -17.10
N GLY A 124 26.01 3.99 -15.88
CA GLY A 124 26.52 5.03 -14.97
C GLY A 124 25.54 6.04 -14.37
N ALA A 125 24.30 6.11 -14.86
CA ALA A 125 23.26 7.08 -14.50
C ALA A 125 22.69 6.85 -13.08
N LYS A 126 23.52 7.11 -12.08
CA LYS A 126 23.04 7.53 -10.76
C LYS A 126 22.14 8.75 -10.97
N GLU A 127 20.94 8.70 -10.41
CA GLU A 127 20.03 9.84 -10.38
C GLU A 127 19.59 10.32 -11.78
N ALA A 128 19.06 9.39 -12.58
CA ALA A 128 17.79 9.71 -13.23
C ALA A 128 16.79 10.07 -12.10
N GLU A 129 16.44 11.35 -11.99
CA GLU A 129 15.61 11.87 -10.88
C GLU A 129 14.16 11.36 -10.98
N ASP A 130 13.70 11.10 -12.21
CA ASP A 130 12.43 10.44 -12.50
C ASP A 130 12.52 8.90 -12.45
N MET A 131 11.40 8.29 -12.04
CA MET A 131 11.24 6.85 -11.98
C MET A 131 11.09 6.25 -13.40
N PRO A 132 11.88 5.23 -13.79
CA PRO A 132 11.74 4.57 -15.09
C PRO A 132 10.30 4.11 -15.37
N ASP A 133 9.82 4.28 -16.61
CA ASP A 133 8.50 3.82 -17.03
C ASP A 133 8.60 2.51 -17.81
N PHE A 134 7.97 1.45 -17.31
CA PHE A 134 7.94 0.12 -17.92
C PHE A 134 6.62 -0.11 -18.69
N THR A 135 6.06 0.95 -19.28
CA THR A 135 4.89 0.89 -20.17
C THR A 135 5.10 -0.02 -21.38
N THR A 136 6.31 -0.06 -21.94
CA THR A 136 6.71 -0.90 -23.10
C THR A 136 7.26 -2.28 -22.73
N TRP A 137 7.03 -2.75 -21.50
CA TRP A 137 7.38 -4.13 -21.09
C TRP A 137 6.87 -5.22 -22.06
N PRO A 138 5.63 -5.17 -22.61
CA PRO A 138 5.11 -6.20 -23.49
C PRO A 138 5.87 -6.35 -24.81
N GLU A 139 6.49 -5.27 -25.27
CA GLU A 139 7.27 -5.21 -26.50
C GLU A 139 8.70 -5.76 -26.28
N VAL A 140 9.30 -5.52 -25.11
CA VAL A 140 10.68 -5.92 -24.76
C VAL A 140 10.77 -7.33 -24.20
N ASN A 141 9.81 -7.72 -23.36
CA ASN A 141 9.83 -8.97 -22.58
C ASN A 141 8.70 -9.94 -22.92
N GLY A 142 7.79 -9.55 -23.82
CA GLY A 142 6.63 -10.36 -24.20
C GLY A 142 5.39 -10.08 -23.34
N ARG A 143 4.25 -10.58 -23.80
CA ARG A 143 2.91 -10.18 -23.31
C ARG A 143 2.44 -10.89 -22.03
N GLU A 144 3.31 -11.61 -21.34
CA GLU A 144 2.94 -12.28 -20.10
C GLU A 144 2.91 -11.27 -18.93
N PRO A 145 1.82 -11.24 -18.12
CA PRO A 145 1.69 -10.29 -17.02
C PRO A 145 2.56 -10.72 -15.82
N LEU A 146 3.25 -9.76 -15.21
CA LEU A 146 4.15 -10.02 -14.09
C LEU A 146 3.40 -10.34 -12.79
N GLU A 147 3.97 -11.21 -11.97
CA GLU A 147 3.33 -11.73 -10.77
C GLU A 147 3.36 -10.70 -9.62
N LEU A 148 2.17 -10.28 -9.18
CA LEU A 148 1.97 -9.33 -8.09
C LEU A 148 2.04 -10.03 -6.73
N LEU A 149 3.19 -9.96 -6.08
CA LEU A 149 3.41 -10.50 -4.73
C LEU A 149 2.54 -9.79 -3.68
N ALA A 150 2.37 -8.46 -3.76
CA ALA A 150 1.57 -7.72 -2.79
C ALA A 150 0.95 -6.42 -3.35
N GLY A 151 -0.29 -6.16 -2.94
CA GLY A 151 -0.99 -4.88 -3.18
C GLY A 151 -2.24 -4.95 -4.06
N GLN A 152 -2.77 -6.13 -4.38
CA GLN A 152 -3.95 -6.31 -5.24
C GLN A 152 -5.16 -5.45 -4.85
N HIS A 153 -5.41 -5.21 -3.55
CA HIS A 153 -6.53 -4.38 -3.10
C HIS A 153 -6.33 -2.90 -3.46
N ARG A 154 -5.08 -2.44 -3.64
CA ARG A 154 -4.75 -1.08 -4.12
C ARG A 154 -5.02 -0.95 -5.62
N ILE A 155 -4.59 -1.93 -6.42
CA ILE A 155 -4.96 -2.01 -7.86
C ILE A 155 -6.48 -2.00 -8.00
N ARG A 156 -7.19 -2.91 -7.30
CA ARG A 156 -8.64 -3.05 -7.47
C ARG A 156 -9.45 -1.87 -6.93
N ALA A 157 -8.86 -1.06 -6.05
CA ALA A 157 -9.40 0.23 -5.63
C ALA A 157 -9.11 1.35 -6.65
N LEU A 158 -7.94 1.33 -7.31
CA LEU A 158 -7.61 2.26 -8.39
C LEU A 158 -8.54 2.06 -9.59
N GLU A 159 -8.76 0.82 -10.01
CA GLU A 159 -9.68 0.48 -11.12
C GLU A 159 -11.11 0.98 -10.87
N GLU A 160 -11.63 0.85 -9.65
CA GLU A 160 -12.94 1.43 -9.30
C GLU A 160 -12.89 2.95 -9.21
N TRP A 161 -11.82 3.53 -8.67
CA TRP A 161 -11.68 4.99 -8.53
C TRP A 161 -11.57 5.70 -9.88
N VAL A 162 -10.72 5.21 -10.79
CA VAL A 162 -10.58 5.72 -12.17
C VAL A 162 -11.91 5.65 -12.91
N LYS A 163 -12.62 4.53 -12.78
CA LYS A 163 -13.94 4.34 -13.40
C LYS A 163 -15.01 5.29 -12.82
N ASP A 164 -15.11 5.40 -11.51
CA ASP A 164 -16.11 6.24 -10.84
C ASP A 164 -15.82 7.75 -11.08
N ALA A 165 -14.55 8.14 -11.12
CA ALA A 165 -14.09 9.50 -11.43
C ALA A 165 -14.06 9.83 -12.94
N LYS A 166 -14.32 8.84 -13.81
CA LYS A 166 -14.28 8.95 -15.28
C LYS A 166 -12.93 9.43 -15.84
N LEU A 167 -11.84 8.94 -15.24
CA LEU A 167 -10.46 9.24 -15.66
C LEU A 167 -10.01 8.31 -16.80
N SER A 168 -8.94 8.70 -17.50
CA SER A 168 -8.31 7.90 -18.57
C SER A 168 -7.73 6.57 -18.05
N GLU A 169 -7.65 5.56 -18.92
CA GLU A 169 -6.89 4.33 -18.62
C GLU A 169 -5.40 4.59 -18.41
N GLU A 170 -4.89 5.75 -18.85
CA GLU A 170 -3.51 6.21 -18.59
C GLU A 170 -3.22 6.43 -17.10
N GLU A 171 -4.25 6.55 -16.26
CA GLU A 171 -4.15 6.58 -14.79
C GLU A 171 -4.06 5.17 -14.16
N LEU A 172 -4.25 4.09 -14.91
CA LEU A 172 -4.14 2.70 -14.42
C LEU A 172 -2.67 2.26 -14.32
N TRP A 173 -1.89 2.96 -13.50
CA TRP A 173 -0.49 2.70 -13.22
C TRP A 173 -0.16 2.80 -11.73
N TRP A 174 0.91 2.11 -11.32
CA TRP A 174 1.42 2.18 -9.94
C TRP A 174 2.95 1.96 -9.88
N PRO A 175 3.69 2.66 -8.99
CA PRO A 175 5.10 2.36 -8.70
C PRO A 175 5.32 0.94 -8.17
N CYS A 176 6.16 0.18 -8.85
CA CYS A 176 6.46 -1.21 -8.54
C CYS A 176 7.91 -1.35 -8.09
N LYS A 177 8.13 -2.06 -6.99
CA LYS A 177 9.43 -2.61 -6.58
C LYS A 177 9.55 -3.99 -7.23
N PHE A 178 10.49 -4.11 -8.15
CA PHE A 178 10.77 -5.34 -8.88
C PHE A 178 11.74 -6.19 -8.08
N TYR A 179 11.47 -7.49 -8.02
CA TYR A 179 12.30 -8.47 -7.34
C TYR A 179 12.63 -9.60 -8.31
N ASP A 180 13.91 -9.90 -8.44
CA ASP A 180 14.38 -11.04 -9.19
C ASP A 180 13.97 -12.35 -8.49
N ARG A 181 13.43 -13.29 -9.25
CA ARG A 181 13.02 -14.63 -8.81
C ARG A 181 14.19 -15.60 -8.74
N ASP A 182 15.24 -15.39 -9.53
CA ASP A 182 16.31 -16.36 -9.74
C ASP A 182 17.38 -16.28 -8.63
N SER A 183 17.64 -15.08 -8.10
CA SER A 183 18.50 -14.86 -6.92
C SER A 183 17.79 -14.96 -5.56
N MET A 184 16.50 -15.35 -5.52
CA MET A 184 15.69 -15.31 -4.30
C MET A 184 15.34 -16.69 -3.71
N SER A 185 15.62 -16.88 -2.42
CA SER A 185 15.18 -18.08 -1.70
C SER A 185 13.66 -18.12 -1.45
N LEU A 186 13.12 -19.33 -1.31
CA LEU A 186 11.71 -19.59 -0.94
C LEU A 186 11.25 -18.76 0.26
N GLU A 187 12.07 -18.71 1.32
CA GLU A 187 11.83 -17.97 2.55
C GLU A 187 11.67 -16.46 2.30
N GLN A 188 12.52 -15.86 1.48
CA GLN A 188 12.43 -14.45 1.09
C GLN A 188 11.17 -14.19 0.24
N ASN A 189 10.87 -15.09 -0.70
CA ASN A 189 9.72 -15.01 -1.61
C ASN A 189 8.39 -15.04 -0.82
N MET A 190 8.26 -15.93 0.18
CA MET A 190 7.11 -15.96 1.09
C MET A 190 6.96 -14.65 1.88
N LYS A 191 8.05 -14.15 2.47
CA LYS A 191 8.04 -12.89 3.25
C LYS A 191 7.69 -11.66 2.42
N LEU A 192 7.89 -11.68 1.10
CA LEU A 192 7.40 -10.61 0.22
C LEU A 192 5.89 -10.71 -0.05
N ARG A 193 5.33 -11.91 -0.17
CA ARG A 193 3.88 -12.11 -0.45
C ARG A 193 2.99 -11.67 0.70
N MET A 194 3.46 -11.88 1.93
CA MET A 194 2.71 -11.60 3.15
C MET A 194 2.45 -10.10 3.39
N ASN A 195 1.27 -9.83 3.96
CA ASN A 195 0.94 -8.59 4.66
C ASN A 195 1.24 -8.76 6.16
N GLN A 196 2.37 -8.20 6.61
CA GLN A 196 2.75 -8.18 8.02
C GLN A 196 1.77 -7.40 8.91
N LYS A 197 1.88 -7.57 10.23
CA LYS A 197 0.95 -7.05 11.26
C LYS A 197 0.84 -5.52 11.33
N ASP A 198 1.78 -4.79 10.72
CA ASP A 198 1.78 -3.33 10.60
C ASP A 198 1.17 -2.81 9.28
N VAL A 199 0.76 -3.69 8.37
CA VAL A 199 0.01 -3.33 7.16
C VAL A 199 -1.49 -3.17 7.48
N ALA A 200 -2.16 -2.17 6.87
CA ALA A 200 -3.57 -1.82 7.11
C ALA A 200 -4.62 -2.93 6.81
N LEU A 201 -4.19 -4.08 6.28
CA LEU A 201 -4.90 -5.35 6.27
C LEU A 201 -3.84 -6.46 6.35
N SER A 202 -3.43 -6.84 7.56
CA SER A 202 -2.55 -7.98 7.80
C SER A 202 -3.23 -9.29 7.39
N ASP A 203 -2.41 -10.31 7.10
CA ASP A 203 -2.88 -11.66 6.82
C ASP A 203 -3.59 -12.29 8.04
N SER A 204 -4.62 -13.10 7.81
CA SER A 204 -5.32 -13.85 8.86
C SER A 204 -4.60 -15.15 9.20
N HIS A 205 -5.00 -15.81 10.29
CA HIS A 205 -4.49 -17.15 10.63
C HIS A 205 -4.69 -18.18 9.49
N GLY A 206 -5.74 -18.04 8.67
CA GLY A 206 -5.97 -18.89 7.51
C GLY A 206 -4.99 -18.60 6.36
N ASP A 207 -4.72 -17.33 6.08
CA ASP A 207 -3.74 -16.92 5.06
C ASP A 207 -2.32 -17.34 5.48
N VAL A 208 -1.95 -17.15 6.76
CA VAL A 208 -0.67 -17.63 7.33
C VAL A 208 -0.56 -19.15 7.23
N TRP A 209 -1.63 -19.90 7.49
CA TRP A 209 -1.64 -21.36 7.32
C TRP A 209 -1.41 -21.78 5.86
N LEU A 210 -2.02 -21.09 4.89
CA LEU A 210 -1.77 -21.34 3.46
C LEU A 210 -0.32 -21.07 3.07
N HIS A 211 0.32 -20.03 3.64
CA HIS A 211 1.76 -19.80 3.47
C HIS A 211 2.61 -20.92 4.07
N ILE A 212 2.29 -21.43 5.25
CA ILE A 212 2.96 -22.59 5.88
C ILE A 212 2.86 -23.84 4.99
N VAL A 213 1.65 -24.18 4.53
CA VAL A 213 1.40 -25.32 3.63
C VAL A 213 2.14 -25.16 2.30
N THR A 214 2.24 -23.92 1.78
CA THR A 214 3.02 -23.61 0.57
C THR A 214 4.52 -23.82 0.78
N VAL A 215 5.07 -23.55 1.97
CA VAL A 215 6.47 -23.86 2.28
C VAL A 215 6.70 -25.38 2.33
N VAL A 216 5.84 -26.13 3.04
CA VAL A 216 5.98 -27.59 3.19
C VAL A 216 5.86 -28.32 1.85
N SER A 217 5.01 -27.85 0.93
CA SER A 217 4.88 -28.48 -0.40
C SER A 217 6.11 -28.29 -1.30
N GLN A 218 6.96 -27.29 -1.03
CA GLN A 218 8.24 -27.08 -1.73
C GLN A 218 9.42 -27.71 -0.99
N LYS A 219 9.34 -27.83 0.34
CA LYS A 219 10.38 -28.39 1.21
C LYS A 219 9.73 -29.30 2.28
N PRO A 220 9.48 -30.60 1.98
CA PRO A 220 8.81 -31.52 2.92
C PRO A 220 9.62 -31.86 4.18
N ASP A 221 10.90 -31.50 4.20
CA ASP A 221 11.83 -31.55 5.32
C ASP A 221 11.64 -30.41 6.34
N LYS A 222 10.90 -29.34 5.98
CA LYS A 222 10.55 -28.23 6.87
C LYS A 222 9.65 -28.65 8.03
N PHE A 223 9.76 -27.92 9.14
CA PHE A 223 8.81 -27.98 10.26
C PHE A 223 8.70 -29.36 10.90
N GLN A 224 9.82 -30.08 11.00
CA GLN A 224 9.93 -31.38 11.68
C GLN A 224 10.52 -31.23 13.10
N GLY A 225 10.37 -32.26 13.93
CA GLY A 225 10.90 -32.30 15.30
C GLY A 225 9.89 -31.95 16.39
N LYS A 226 10.29 -31.19 17.41
CA LYS A 226 9.43 -30.85 18.56
C LYS A 226 8.62 -29.59 18.26
N GLY A 227 7.40 -29.51 18.80
CA GLY A 227 6.48 -28.38 18.55
C GLY A 227 7.04 -26.98 18.85
N VAL A 228 7.97 -26.84 19.81
CA VAL A 228 8.64 -25.56 20.11
C VAL A 228 9.61 -25.15 19.00
N ASP A 229 10.35 -26.11 18.45
CA ASP A 229 11.32 -25.88 17.37
C ASP A 229 10.60 -25.60 16.05
N ILE A 230 9.53 -26.37 15.78
CA ILE A 230 8.58 -26.14 14.70
C ILE A 230 7.98 -24.72 14.76
N SER A 231 7.46 -24.31 15.92
CA SER A 231 6.84 -22.98 16.09
C SER A 231 7.84 -21.85 15.85
N ARG A 232 9.10 -22.04 16.25
CA ARG A 232 10.20 -21.10 16.01
C ARG A 232 10.54 -21.02 14.53
N GLU A 233 10.74 -22.17 13.86
CA GLU A 233 11.06 -22.20 12.43
C GLU A 233 9.94 -21.59 11.57
N MET A 234 8.67 -21.85 11.90
CA MET A 234 7.52 -21.21 11.24
C MET A 234 7.55 -19.67 11.41
N ALA A 235 7.82 -19.20 12.63
CA ALA A 235 7.92 -17.77 12.91
C ALA A 235 9.09 -17.09 12.20
N GLU A 236 10.25 -17.75 12.12
CA GLU A 236 11.44 -17.28 11.41
C GLU A 236 11.24 -17.32 9.88
N THR A 237 10.62 -18.37 9.35
CA THR A 237 10.35 -18.55 7.91
C THR A 237 9.39 -17.50 7.37
N LEU A 238 8.36 -17.12 8.13
CA LEU A 238 7.32 -16.17 7.71
C LEU A 238 7.43 -14.77 8.35
N ASP A 239 8.46 -14.53 9.16
CA ASP A 239 8.68 -13.28 9.93
C ASP A 239 7.46 -12.87 10.77
N LEU A 240 6.86 -13.84 11.48
CA LEU A 240 5.65 -13.66 12.29
C LEU A 240 5.88 -12.92 13.61
N GLY A 241 7.15 -12.56 13.88
CA GLY A 241 7.65 -12.13 15.18
C GLY A 241 6.83 -11.04 15.84
N THR A 242 6.51 -11.22 17.12
CA THR A 242 6.15 -10.11 17.99
C THR A 242 7.35 -9.20 18.13
N LYS A 243 7.21 -7.92 17.75
CA LYS A 243 8.18 -6.88 18.13
C LYS A 243 8.22 -6.85 19.66
N VAL A 244 9.26 -7.44 20.25
CA VAL A 244 9.51 -7.35 21.70
C VAL A 244 9.80 -5.88 21.99
N VAL A 245 8.81 -5.19 22.55
CA VAL A 245 8.97 -3.82 23.01
C VAL A 245 9.80 -3.87 24.27
N SER A 246 11.13 -3.84 24.09
CA SER A 246 12.07 -3.64 25.19
C SER A 246 11.74 -2.33 25.89
N ARG A 247 11.52 -2.43 27.20
CA ARG A 247 11.46 -1.34 28.18
C ARG A 247 12.51 -1.61 29.24
#